data_AF-A0ABD2JXV8-F1
#
_entry.id   AF-A0ABD2JXV8-F1
#
_cell.length_a   1.000
_cell.length_b   1.000
_cell.length_c   1.000
_cell.angle_alpha   90.00
_cell.angle_beta   90.00
_cell.angle_gamma   90.00
#
_symmetry.space_group_name_H-M   'P 1'
#
loop_
_entity.id
_entity.type
_entity.pdbx_description
1 polymer ?
#
loop_
_entity_poly.entity_id
_entity_poly.type
_entity_poly.pdbx_seq_one_letter_code
_entity_poly.pdbx_strand_id
1 'polypeptide(L)'
;MLIKTDAHYKKCERFPFLVPRFHHHLNVPHDRFHLSKEKKVLSVGMLLYYLAAIFKGLHPRVDDDFVDKLNYHYTSAIIFAFAIIVSAKQYVGYPIQCWVPAQFTDAWEQYTENYCWVENTYYLPLTNAFPLDYGDRRARQISYYQWVPFVLALEALMFYIPCIMWRGLLHWHSGINVQNLTQMACDARMMDVDARHATVRTIAGHMEDTLELQREIYDVSNFCMGRRWSSYVTFLYVFIKMLYLGNVVMQIFLLNLFLGTDNLFYGFHILKDLLHGREWEISGNFPRVTMCDFEVRVLGNVHHHTVQCVLMINMFNEKIFLFLWFWFFMVSVVSFFSLCHWLLMSFLPGQHMKFVRRYLRATDLATDRQSVKKFVHKFLGADGVFCMRMISAHAGDIMATELVVELWHSFNDRVRKSPIEMFEGGVSQSPSKMEASFKTWLLGQNHSNRKPPFDGSNPIARGGGRKRRKSDGYFTFV
;
A
#
# COMPACT_ATOMS: atom_id res chain seq x y z
N MET A 1 6.95 45.50 -41.57
CA MET A 1 7.14 46.37 -42.76
C MET A 1 8.28 45.75 -43.55
N LEU A 2 7.99 44.97 -44.60
CA LEU A 2 7.87 45.43 -46.00
C LEU A 2 9.22 46.04 -46.45
N ILE A 3 9.95 45.56 -47.46
CA ILE A 3 9.53 45.28 -48.84
C ILE A 3 10.55 44.33 -49.54
N LYS A 4 10.02 43.42 -50.36
CA LYS A 4 10.69 42.61 -51.41
C LYS A 4 11.18 43.49 -52.57
N THR A 5 12.24 43.10 -53.28
CA THR A 5 12.21 43.07 -54.76
C THR A 5 13.26 42.12 -55.35
N ASP A 6 12.77 41.28 -56.26
CA ASP A 6 13.47 40.34 -57.14
C ASP A 6 14.38 41.02 -58.17
N ALA A 7 15.36 40.27 -58.72
CA ALA A 7 15.54 40.12 -60.17
C ALA A 7 16.59 39.05 -60.52
N HIS A 8 16.17 38.10 -61.36
CA HIS A 8 16.90 37.02 -62.01
C HIS A 8 17.40 37.45 -63.40
N TYR A 9 18.56 36.96 -63.89
CA TYR A 9 18.84 36.35 -65.22
C TYR A 9 20.37 36.18 -65.43
N LYS A 10 20.94 34.95 -65.53
CA LYS A 10 21.29 34.13 -66.75
C LYS A 10 22.50 34.72 -67.55
N LYS A 11 23.49 33.99 -68.11
CA LYS A 11 23.77 32.57 -68.43
C LYS A 11 25.20 32.46 -69.06
N CYS A 12 25.71 31.22 -69.23
CA CYS A 12 26.74 30.69 -70.19
C CYS A 12 27.99 30.08 -69.49
N GLU A 13 28.18 28.75 -69.37
CA GLU A 13 28.34 27.60 -70.32
C GLU A 13 29.82 27.18 -70.57
N ARG A 14 30.17 25.94 -70.11
CA ARG A 14 31.00 24.84 -70.69
C ARG A 14 32.47 25.12 -71.13
N PHE A 15 33.50 24.25 -71.02
CA PHE A 15 33.69 22.78 -70.87
C PHE A 15 35.23 22.48 -70.61
N PRO A 16 35.77 21.23 -70.72
CA PRO A 16 36.24 20.27 -69.70
C PRO A 16 37.79 20.22 -69.46
N PHE A 17 38.31 19.33 -68.59
CA PHE A 17 39.35 18.31 -68.93
C PHE A 17 39.93 17.55 -67.70
N LEU A 18 40.01 16.22 -67.87
CA LEU A 18 40.96 15.22 -67.31
C LEU A 18 41.02 14.91 -65.79
N VAL A 19 40.49 13.74 -65.45
CA VAL A 19 40.74 13.00 -64.19
C VAL A 19 41.58 11.75 -64.52
N PRO A 20 42.73 11.49 -63.86
CA PRO A 20 43.38 10.18 -63.92
C PRO A 20 42.87 9.26 -62.80
N ARG A 21 42.59 8.01 -63.16
CA ARG A 21 42.38 6.87 -62.26
C ARG A 21 43.67 6.51 -61.53
N PHE A 22 43.58 6.25 -60.23
CA PHE A 22 44.48 5.34 -59.52
C PHE A 22 43.65 4.37 -58.67
N HIS A 23 43.80 3.08 -58.96
CA HIS A 23 43.33 1.98 -58.13
C HIS A 23 44.30 1.80 -56.96
N HIS A 24 43.80 1.84 -55.73
CA HIS A 24 44.40 1.11 -54.62
C HIS A 24 43.29 0.51 -53.75
N HIS A 25 43.41 -0.79 -53.53
CA HIS A 25 42.58 -1.61 -52.65
C HIS A 25 42.45 -1.00 -51.25
N LEU A 26 41.22 -0.76 -50.80
CA LEU A 26 40.90 -0.50 -49.40
C LEU A 26 40.05 -1.66 -48.87
N ASN A 27 40.69 -2.47 -48.02
CA ASN A 27 40.04 -3.40 -47.11
C ASN A 27 39.11 -2.63 -46.19
N VAL A 28 37.84 -3.05 -46.10
CA VAL A 28 36.88 -2.60 -45.09
C VAL A 28 36.74 -3.71 -44.04
N PRO A 29 37.16 -3.50 -42.78
CA PRO A 29 36.75 -4.39 -41.70
C PRO A 29 35.78 -3.69 -40.71
N HIS A 30 34.69 -4.40 -40.40
CA HIS A 30 34.08 -4.50 -39.07
C HIS A 30 33.70 -3.23 -38.26
N ASP A 31 32.64 -2.52 -38.66
CA ASP A 31 31.94 -1.55 -37.76
C ASP A 31 30.50 -1.95 -37.35
N ARG A 32 30.00 -3.12 -37.77
CA ARG A 32 28.67 -3.61 -37.36
C ARG A 32 28.63 -4.24 -35.96
N PHE A 33 29.78 -4.63 -35.39
CA PHE A 33 29.83 -5.33 -34.10
C PHE A 33 29.84 -4.38 -32.90
N HIS A 34 30.48 -3.21 -33.02
CA HIS A 34 30.54 -2.20 -31.95
C HIS A 34 29.17 -1.53 -31.70
N LEU A 35 28.41 -1.23 -32.76
CA LEU A 35 27.08 -0.64 -32.64
C LEU A 35 26.06 -1.60 -32.00
N SER A 36 26.21 -2.92 -32.17
CA SER A 36 25.38 -3.93 -31.49
C SER A 36 25.72 -4.04 -30.00
N LYS A 37 27.01 -3.96 -29.66
CA LYS A 37 27.49 -3.99 -28.27
C LYS A 37 27.04 -2.75 -27.49
N GLU A 38 27.15 -1.55 -28.08
CA GLU A 38 26.67 -0.31 -27.45
C GLU A 38 25.15 -0.26 -27.30
N LYS A 39 24.37 -0.72 -28.29
CA LYS A 39 22.90 -0.82 -28.16
C LYS A 39 22.47 -1.84 -27.10
N LYS A 40 23.18 -2.97 -26.98
CA LYS A 40 22.93 -3.96 -25.91
C LYS A 40 23.28 -3.40 -24.53
N VAL A 41 24.40 -2.70 -24.37
CA VAL A 41 24.80 -2.09 -23.09
C VAL A 41 23.86 -0.95 -22.69
N LEU A 42 23.40 -0.13 -23.63
CA LEU A 42 22.41 0.92 -23.38
C LEU A 42 21.04 0.33 -22.99
N SER A 43 20.62 -0.76 -23.65
CA SER A 43 19.38 -1.48 -23.32
C SER A 43 19.43 -2.14 -21.93
N VAL A 44 20.57 -2.74 -21.55
CA VAL A 44 20.75 -3.32 -20.22
C VAL A 44 20.82 -2.23 -19.14
N GLY A 45 21.48 -1.11 -19.41
CA GLY A 45 21.50 0.05 -18.49
C GLY A 45 20.11 0.65 -18.25
N MET A 46 19.29 0.75 -19.31
CA MET A 46 17.91 1.20 -19.20
C MET A 46 17.04 0.21 -18.41
N LEU A 47 17.22 -1.09 -18.65
CA LEU A 47 16.53 -2.15 -17.90
C LEU A 47 16.89 -2.10 -16.41
N LEU A 48 18.18 -1.96 -16.09
CA LEU A 48 18.65 -1.82 -14.71
C LEU A 48 18.14 -0.54 -14.05
N TYR A 49 18.02 0.56 -14.79
CA TYR A 49 17.42 1.79 -14.30
C TYR A 49 15.93 1.61 -13.97
N TYR A 50 15.15 0.99 -14.86
CA TYR A 50 13.74 0.71 -14.61
C TYR A 50 13.56 -0.26 -13.44
N LEU A 51 14.38 -1.32 -13.36
CA LEU A 51 14.39 -2.23 -12.22
C LEU A 51 14.72 -1.49 -10.92
N ALA A 52 15.75 -0.64 -10.91
CA ALA A 52 16.11 0.16 -9.75
C ALA A 52 15.00 1.14 -9.35
N ALA A 53 14.30 1.76 -10.31
CA ALA A 53 13.16 2.62 -10.06
C ALA A 53 11.98 1.85 -9.45
N ILE A 54 11.69 0.64 -9.96
CA ILE A 54 10.69 -0.27 -9.41
C ILE A 54 11.05 -0.67 -7.97
N PHE A 55 12.29 -1.08 -7.72
CA PHE A 55 12.78 -1.42 -6.38
C PHE A 55 12.74 -0.24 -5.41
N LYS A 56 13.01 0.98 -5.89
CA LYS A 56 12.88 2.21 -5.08
C LYS A 56 11.42 2.51 -4.72
N GLY A 57 10.47 2.25 -5.62
CA GLY A 57 9.03 2.35 -5.35
C GLY A 57 8.51 1.28 -4.37
N LEU A 58 9.16 0.11 -4.36
CA LEU A 58 8.90 -1.01 -3.46
C LEU A 58 9.52 -0.83 -2.07
N HIS A 59 10.31 0.22 -1.82
CA HIS A 59 10.98 0.39 -0.52
C HIS A 59 9.95 0.43 0.62
N PRO A 60 10.15 -0.36 1.68
CA PRO A 60 9.21 -0.39 2.79
C PRO A 60 9.10 1.00 3.43
N ARG A 61 7.87 1.44 3.69
CA ARG A 61 7.63 2.67 4.44
C ARG A 61 7.55 2.40 5.94
N VAL A 62 7.67 3.46 6.72
CA VAL A 62 7.71 3.40 8.18
C VAL A 62 6.31 3.28 8.77
N ASP A 63 5.27 3.70 8.06
CA ASP A 63 3.86 3.64 8.47
C ASP A 63 3.18 2.28 8.23
N ASP A 64 3.92 1.27 7.77
CA ASP A 64 3.38 -0.05 7.46
C ASP A 64 3.72 -1.07 8.57
N ASP A 65 2.74 -1.87 8.96
CA ASP A 65 2.96 -3.02 9.84
C ASP A 65 3.87 -4.06 9.17
N PHE A 66 4.49 -4.91 9.99
CA PHE A 66 5.23 -6.07 9.49
C PHE A 66 4.40 -6.96 8.56
N VAL A 67 3.12 -7.19 8.89
CA VAL A 67 2.23 -8.03 8.08
C VAL A 67 1.87 -7.37 6.74
N ASP A 68 1.81 -6.03 6.70
CA ASP A 68 1.59 -5.32 5.44
C ASP A 68 2.81 -5.48 4.54
N LYS A 69 4.02 -5.30 5.10
CA LYS A 69 5.29 -5.55 4.40
C LYS A 69 5.40 -6.99 3.91
N LEU A 70 4.95 -7.97 4.70
CA LEU A 70 4.89 -9.37 4.28
C LEU A 70 4.08 -9.56 3.00
N ASN A 71 2.94 -8.89 2.89
CA ASN A 71 2.08 -8.97 1.71
C ASN A 71 2.65 -8.19 0.51
N TYR A 72 2.78 -6.87 0.59
CA TYR A 72 3.09 -6.08 -0.61
C TYR A 72 4.57 -6.11 -1.00
N HIS A 73 5.49 -6.25 -0.03
CA HIS A 73 6.93 -6.16 -0.29
C HIS A 73 7.54 -7.54 -0.47
N TYR A 74 7.51 -8.39 0.57
CA TYR A 74 8.18 -9.67 0.53
C TYR A 74 7.50 -10.65 -0.43
N THR A 75 6.18 -10.82 -0.36
CA THR A 75 5.47 -11.75 -1.24
C THR A 75 5.53 -11.31 -2.70
N SER A 76 5.30 -10.02 -2.99
CA SER A 76 5.45 -9.48 -4.35
C SER A 76 6.88 -9.67 -4.89
N ALA A 77 7.91 -9.39 -4.09
CA ALA A 77 9.31 -9.56 -4.51
C ALA A 77 9.68 -11.03 -4.78
N ILE A 78 9.21 -11.96 -3.94
CA ILE A 78 9.42 -13.40 -4.13
C ILE A 78 8.78 -13.88 -5.44
N ILE A 79 7.51 -13.54 -5.68
CA ILE A 79 6.80 -13.91 -6.91
C ILE A 79 7.49 -13.28 -8.13
N PHE A 80 7.86 -12.01 -8.05
CA PHE A 80 8.54 -11.31 -9.14
C PHE A 80 9.91 -11.94 -9.46
N ALA A 81 10.66 -12.38 -8.43
CA ALA A 81 11.90 -13.11 -8.63
C ALA A 81 11.67 -14.45 -9.35
N PHE A 82 10.62 -15.21 -8.97
CA PHE A 82 10.26 -16.43 -9.70
C PHE A 82 9.82 -16.14 -11.13
N ALA A 83 9.07 -15.07 -11.38
CA ALA A 83 8.69 -14.67 -12.74
C ALA A 83 9.93 -14.42 -13.62
N ILE A 84 10.96 -13.76 -13.08
CA ILE A 84 12.24 -13.54 -13.77
C ILE A 84 12.97 -14.87 -14.02
N ILE A 85 13.05 -15.75 -13.01
CA ILE A 85 13.74 -17.05 -13.13
C ILE A 85 13.09 -17.92 -14.21
N VAL A 86 11.76 -18.04 -14.20
CA VAL A 86 11.02 -18.82 -15.21
C VAL A 86 11.17 -18.18 -16.59
N SER A 87 11.05 -16.85 -16.70
CA SER A 87 11.28 -16.13 -17.97
C SER A 87 12.68 -16.38 -18.53
N ALA A 88 13.71 -16.33 -17.69
CA ALA A 88 15.10 -16.59 -18.12
C ALA A 88 15.24 -18.01 -18.68
N LYS A 89 14.62 -19.00 -18.03
CA LYS A 89 14.62 -20.38 -18.52
C LYS A 89 13.81 -20.56 -19.81
N GLN A 90 12.72 -19.83 -19.96
CA GLN A 90 11.81 -19.94 -21.11
C GLN A 90 12.35 -19.27 -22.37
N TYR A 91 13.04 -18.13 -22.25
CA TYR A 91 13.49 -17.33 -23.39
C TYR A 91 14.98 -17.45 -23.71
N VAL A 92 15.81 -17.76 -22.71
CA VAL A 92 17.28 -17.88 -22.90
C VAL A 92 17.73 -19.34 -22.90
N GLY A 93 16.97 -20.23 -22.23
CA GLY A 93 17.24 -21.66 -22.21
C GLY A 93 16.53 -22.42 -23.33
N TYR A 94 16.68 -23.75 -23.30
CA TYR A 94 15.90 -24.69 -24.10
C TYR A 94 14.71 -25.14 -23.25
N PRO A 95 13.48 -24.62 -23.46
CA PRO A 95 12.34 -24.95 -22.60
C PRO A 95 11.81 -26.37 -22.83
N ILE A 96 11.99 -26.87 -24.05
CA ILE A 96 11.61 -28.20 -24.52
C ILE A 96 12.74 -28.79 -25.38
N GLN A 97 12.93 -30.11 -25.30
CA GLN A 97 13.84 -30.85 -26.18
C GLN A 97 13.12 -32.08 -26.70
N CYS A 98 13.20 -32.36 -27.99
CA CYS A 98 12.42 -33.42 -28.62
C CYS A 98 13.28 -34.53 -29.20
N TRP A 99 12.86 -35.77 -29.00
CA TRP A 99 13.45 -36.95 -29.63
C TRP A 99 12.96 -37.05 -31.08
N VAL A 100 13.80 -36.58 -32.01
CA VAL A 100 13.51 -36.59 -33.46
C VAL A 100 14.20 -37.77 -34.18
N PRO A 101 13.66 -38.23 -35.32
CA PRO A 101 14.30 -39.28 -36.12
C PRO A 101 15.70 -38.88 -36.61
N ALA A 102 16.62 -39.84 -36.71
CA ALA A 102 18.02 -39.60 -37.10
C ALA A 102 18.21 -38.97 -38.50
N GLN A 103 17.20 -39.00 -39.37
CA GLN A 103 17.22 -38.34 -40.67
C GLN A 103 17.01 -36.81 -40.60
N PHE A 104 16.61 -36.27 -39.45
CA PHE A 104 16.38 -34.83 -39.29
C PHE A 104 17.72 -34.12 -39.16
N THR A 105 17.88 -33.03 -39.94
CA THR A 105 19.01 -32.12 -39.77
C THR A 105 18.80 -31.25 -38.52
N ASP A 106 19.87 -30.68 -37.96
CA ASP A 106 19.81 -29.79 -36.79
C ASP A 106 18.79 -28.63 -36.98
N ALA A 107 18.64 -28.13 -38.20
CA ALA A 107 17.66 -27.09 -38.52
C ALA A 107 16.21 -27.58 -38.43
N TRP A 108 15.96 -28.86 -38.76
CA TRP A 108 14.64 -29.48 -38.64
C TRP A 108 14.33 -29.84 -37.20
N GLU A 109 15.32 -30.28 -36.42
CA GLU A 109 15.20 -30.48 -34.98
C GLU A 109 14.77 -29.17 -34.30
N GLN A 110 15.49 -28.06 -34.55
CA GLN A 110 15.12 -26.75 -34.02
C GLN A 110 13.73 -26.29 -34.47
N TYR A 111 13.33 -26.56 -35.70
CA TYR A 111 11.98 -26.26 -36.16
C TYR A 111 10.94 -27.09 -35.39
N THR A 112 11.15 -28.40 -35.24
CA THR A 112 10.26 -29.28 -34.49
C THR A 112 10.15 -28.87 -33.03
N GLU A 113 11.26 -28.56 -32.37
CA GLU A 113 11.25 -28.08 -30.98
C GLU A 113 10.48 -26.77 -30.83
N ASN A 114 10.72 -25.78 -31.70
CA ASN A 114 10.01 -24.51 -31.66
C ASN A 114 8.53 -24.66 -32.01
N TYR A 115 8.20 -25.51 -32.98
CA TYR A 115 6.82 -25.82 -33.34
C TYR A 115 6.10 -26.47 -32.15
N CYS A 116 6.68 -27.51 -31.55
CA CYS A 116 6.14 -28.20 -30.38
C CYS A 116 6.14 -27.36 -29.10
N TRP A 117 6.92 -26.29 -29.05
CA TRP A 117 6.85 -25.33 -27.97
C TRP A 117 5.65 -24.40 -28.11
N VAL A 118 5.38 -23.92 -29.33
CA VAL A 118 4.27 -23.01 -29.63
C VAL A 118 2.94 -23.76 -29.70
N GLU A 119 2.93 -24.92 -30.35
CA GLU A 119 1.83 -25.87 -30.37
C GLU A 119 1.76 -26.59 -29.03
N ASN A 120 0.56 -26.79 -28.48
CA ASN A 120 0.42 -27.43 -27.19
C ASN A 120 0.81 -28.91 -27.24
N THR A 121 1.47 -29.40 -26.20
CA THR A 121 1.81 -30.82 -26.06
C THR A 121 0.80 -31.54 -25.17
N TYR A 122 0.67 -32.86 -25.29
CA TYR A 122 -0.24 -33.66 -24.45
C TYR A 122 0.51 -34.71 -23.66
N TYR A 123 -0.01 -35.06 -22.48
CA TYR A 123 0.54 -36.13 -21.68
C TYR A 123 -0.14 -37.46 -22.01
N LEU A 124 0.69 -38.49 -22.27
CA LEU A 124 0.25 -39.86 -22.48
C LEU A 124 1.22 -40.80 -21.73
N PRO A 125 0.73 -41.59 -20.75
CA PRO A 125 1.55 -42.62 -20.11
C PRO A 125 2.08 -43.63 -21.15
N LEU A 126 3.34 -44.06 -21.00
CA LEU A 126 4.01 -44.99 -21.93
C LEU A 126 3.30 -46.35 -22.05
N THR A 127 2.52 -46.74 -21.05
CA THR A 127 1.75 -47.99 -21.02
C THR A 127 0.46 -47.93 -21.83
N ASN A 128 -0.02 -46.74 -22.18
CA ASN A 128 -1.28 -46.56 -22.88
C ASN A 128 -1.07 -46.52 -24.40
N ALA A 129 -1.96 -47.16 -25.15
CA ALA A 129 -1.97 -47.06 -26.60
C ALA A 129 -2.29 -45.61 -27.04
N PHE A 130 -1.73 -45.20 -28.19
CA PHE A 130 -2.05 -43.91 -28.79
C PHE A 130 -3.54 -43.85 -29.15
N PRO A 131 -4.31 -42.86 -28.64
CA PRO A 131 -5.71 -42.72 -29.00
C PRO A 131 -5.81 -42.41 -30.50
N LEU A 132 -6.69 -43.15 -31.19
CA LEU A 132 -6.93 -42.98 -32.63
C LEU A 132 -7.75 -41.71 -32.92
N ASP A 133 -8.57 -41.27 -31.96
CA ASP A 133 -9.33 -40.04 -32.08
C ASP A 133 -8.47 -38.81 -31.76
N TYR A 134 -8.52 -37.82 -32.66
CA TYR A 134 -7.81 -36.55 -32.51
C TYR A 134 -8.44 -35.67 -31.41
N GLY A 135 -9.75 -35.86 -31.14
CA GLY A 135 -10.48 -35.17 -30.08
C GLY A 135 -9.89 -35.45 -28.69
N ASP A 136 -9.63 -36.72 -28.38
CA ASP A 136 -9.05 -37.15 -27.10
C ASP A 136 -7.64 -36.62 -26.88
N ARG A 137 -6.82 -36.50 -27.94
CA ARG A 137 -5.48 -35.91 -27.87
C ARG A 137 -5.56 -34.43 -27.52
N ARG A 138 -6.47 -33.71 -28.17
CA ARG A 138 -6.69 -32.27 -27.93
C ARG A 138 -7.21 -32.01 -26.52
N ALA A 139 -8.07 -32.86 -25.99
CA ALA A 139 -8.59 -32.75 -24.62
C ALA A 139 -7.51 -32.91 -23.53
N ARG A 140 -6.39 -33.59 -23.84
CA ARG A 140 -5.26 -33.82 -22.93
C ARG A 140 -4.10 -32.83 -23.13
N GLN A 141 -4.29 -31.80 -23.95
CA GLN A 141 -3.26 -30.81 -24.21
C GLN A 141 -2.98 -29.94 -22.98
N ILE A 142 -1.71 -29.61 -22.81
CA ILE A 142 -1.17 -28.83 -21.71
C ILE A 142 -0.61 -27.55 -22.31
N SER A 143 -1.16 -26.40 -21.91
CA SER A 143 -0.79 -25.09 -22.44
C SER A 143 -0.34 -24.11 -21.35
N TYR A 144 -0.59 -24.40 -20.08
CA TYR A 144 -0.37 -23.45 -18.98
C TYR A 144 1.08 -23.00 -18.84
N TYR A 145 2.06 -23.86 -19.15
CA TYR A 145 3.48 -23.59 -18.95
C TYR A 145 3.98 -22.37 -19.73
N GLN A 146 3.37 -22.07 -20.89
CA GLN A 146 3.71 -20.89 -21.69
C GLN A 146 3.34 -19.58 -20.97
N TRP A 147 2.27 -19.61 -20.17
CA TRP A 147 1.68 -18.45 -19.51
C TRP A 147 2.22 -18.18 -18.11
N VAL A 148 2.95 -19.13 -17.53
CA VAL A 148 3.46 -19.05 -16.14
C VAL A 148 4.17 -17.73 -15.82
N PRO A 149 5.12 -17.22 -16.63
CA PRO A 149 5.81 -15.98 -16.27
C PRO A 149 4.89 -14.76 -16.22
N PHE A 150 3.89 -14.70 -17.12
CA PHE A 150 2.93 -13.60 -17.18
C PHE A 150 1.96 -13.65 -16.01
N VAL A 151 1.50 -14.85 -15.65
CA VAL A 151 0.64 -15.06 -14.48
C VAL A 151 1.38 -14.65 -13.22
N LEU A 152 2.60 -15.15 -12.99
CA LEU A 152 3.41 -14.75 -11.82
C LEU A 152 3.65 -13.23 -11.77
N ALA A 153 3.93 -12.59 -12.90
CA ALA A 153 4.08 -11.13 -12.94
C ALA A 153 2.78 -10.39 -12.55
N LEU A 154 1.63 -10.88 -13.00
CA LEU A 154 0.32 -10.35 -12.63
C LEU A 154 0.01 -10.57 -11.14
N GLU A 155 0.31 -11.76 -10.61
CA GLU A 155 0.15 -12.07 -9.18
C GLU A 155 1.00 -11.11 -8.32
N ALA A 156 2.26 -10.88 -8.71
CA ALA A 156 3.14 -9.94 -8.02
C ALA A 156 2.57 -8.51 -8.01
N LEU A 157 1.97 -8.07 -9.13
CA LEU A 157 1.29 -6.78 -9.22
C LEU A 157 0.06 -6.73 -8.31
N MET A 158 -0.76 -7.78 -8.29
CA MET A 158 -1.96 -7.84 -7.45
C MET A 158 -1.65 -7.72 -5.96
N PHE A 159 -0.55 -8.32 -5.47
CA PHE A 159 -0.08 -8.11 -4.10
C PHE A 159 0.34 -6.67 -3.79
N TYR A 160 0.72 -5.90 -4.80
CA TYR A 160 1.13 -4.51 -4.63
C TYR A 160 -0.05 -3.51 -4.68
N ILE A 161 -1.19 -3.89 -5.30
CA ILE A 161 -2.38 -3.02 -5.45
C ILE A 161 -2.91 -2.47 -4.12
N PRO A 162 -3.11 -3.26 -3.04
CA PRO A 162 -3.64 -2.73 -1.79
C PRO A 162 -2.74 -1.63 -1.18
N CYS A 163 -1.43 -1.74 -1.38
CA CYS A 163 -0.48 -0.71 -0.94
C CYS A 163 -0.61 0.58 -1.75
N ILE A 164 -0.77 0.48 -3.08
CA ILE A 164 -1.07 1.64 -3.93
C ILE A 164 -2.38 2.30 -3.48
N MET A 165 -3.41 1.51 -3.18
CA MET A 165 -4.69 2.02 -2.70
C MET A 165 -4.58 2.73 -1.36
N TRP A 166 -3.84 2.17 -0.39
CA TRP A 166 -3.56 2.84 0.88
C TRP A 166 -2.93 4.22 0.67
N ARG A 167 -1.85 4.26 -0.11
CA ARG A 167 -1.10 5.50 -0.39
C ARG A 167 -1.96 6.52 -1.14
N GLY A 168 -2.68 6.09 -2.18
CA GLY A 168 -3.55 6.95 -2.98
C GLY A 168 -4.72 7.49 -2.15
N LEU A 169 -5.50 6.62 -1.51
CA LEU A 169 -6.70 7.04 -0.79
C LEU A 169 -6.40 7.92 0.42
N LEU A 170 -5.29 7.67 1.13
CA LEU A 170 -4.83 8.56 2.19
C LEU A 170 -4.57 9.97 1.67
N HIS A 171 -3.79 10.12 0.60
CA HIS A 171 -3.43 11.45 0.09
C HIS A 171 -4.62 12.23 -0.48
N TRP A 172 -5.60 11.54 -1.07
CA TRP A 172 -6.73 12.19 -1.74
C TRP A 172 -7.84 12.63 -0.77
N HIS A 173 -8.01 11.94 0.35
CA HIS A 173 -9.16 12.17 1.24
C HIS A 173 -8.78 12.46 2.70
N SER A 174 -7.59 12.05 3.16
CA SER A 174 -7.16 12.31 4.53
C SER A 174 -6.31 13.58 4.58
N GLY A 175 -6.76 14.57 5.35
CA GLY A 175 -5.92 15.71 5.76
C GLY A 175 -4.78 15.29 6.70
N ILE A 176 -4.88 14.11 7.34
CA ILE A 176 -3.83 13.57 8.22
C ILE A 176 -2.84 12.78 7.37
N ASN A 177 -1.61 13.30 7.24
CA ASN A 177 -0.50 12.56 6.66
C ASN A 177 0.18 11.70 7.74
N VAL A 178 -0.42 10.53 8.01
CA VAL A 178 0.08 9.55 9.01
C VAL A 178 1.53 9.16 8.74
N GLN A 179 1.93 9.06 7.47
CA GLN A 179 3.30 8.76 7.07
C GLN A 179 4.27 9.83 7.58
N ASN A 180 3.98 11.11 7.32
CA ASN A 180 4.85 12.21 7.76
C ASN A 180 4.91 12.28 9.29
N LEU A 181 3.78 12.14 10.00
CA LEU A 181 3.76 12.14 11.46
C LEU A 181 4.61 11.00 12.03
N THR A 182 4.45 9.79 11.48
CA THR A 182 5.20 8.61 11.96
C THR A 182 6.68 8.73 11.65
N GLN A 183 7.04 9.26 10.48
CA GLN A 183 8.43 9.52 10.10
C GLN A 183 9.07 10.56 11.02
N MET A 184 8.41 11.71 11.23
CA MET A 184 8.89 12.74 12.17
C MET A 184 9.08 12.19 13.58
N ALA A 185 8.16 11.34 14.06
CA ALA A 185 8.29 10.70 15.36
C ALA A 185 9.48 9.71 15.42
N CYS A 186 9.76 8.99 14.34
CA CYS A 186 10.93 8.10 14.26
C CYS A 186 12.25 8.89 14.21
N ASP A 187 12.27 9.99 13.45
CA ASP A 187 13.45 10.85 13.32
C ASP A 187 13.74 11.58 14.65
N ALA A 188 12.70 12.04 15.34
CA ALA A 188 12.78 12.70 16.65
C ALA A 188 13.43 11.80 17.73
N ARG A 189 13.38 10.48 17.57
CA ARG A 189 14.05 9.53 18.48
C ARG A 189 15.58 9.67 18.45
N MET A 190 16.14 10.13 17.33
CA MET A 190 17.58 10.29 17.14
C MET A 190 18.06 11.72 17.45
N MET A 191 17.17 12.62 17.86
CA MET A 191 17.49 14.01 18.15
C MET A 191 17.81 14.25 19.63
N ASP A 192 18.50 15.35 19.91
CA ASP A 192 18.71 15.85 21.27
C ASP A 192 17.38 16.17 21.99
N VAL A 193 17.39 16.16 23.32
CA VAL A 193 16.18 16.29 24.16
C VAL A 193 15.37 17.55 23.84
N ASP A 194 16.02 18.70 23.70
CA ASP A 194 15.32 19.96 23.40
C ASP A 194 14.71 19.99 22.00
N ALA A 195 15.46 19.47 21.01
CA ALA A 195 14.98 19.34 19.63
C ALA A 195 13.83 18.32 19.55
N ARG A 196 13.92 17.21 20.28
CA ARG A 196 12.86 16.21 20.41
C ARG A 196 11.59 16.84 20.98
N HIS A 197 11.66 17.56 22.10
CA HIS A 197 10.48 18.24 22.65
C HIS A 197 9.86 19.24 21.67
N ALA A 198 10.68 19.98 20.91
CA ALA A 198 10.16 20.87 19.87
C ALA A 198 9.40 20.10 18.77
N THR A 199 9.97 18.99 18.26
CA THR A 199 9.31 18.15 17.25
C THR A 199 8.04 17.50 17.76
N VAL A 200 8.01 17.04 19.03
CA VAL A 200 6.81 16.47 19.65
C VAL A 200 5.69 17.52 19.72
N ARG A 201 6.00 18.77 20.07
CA ARG A 201 5.02 19.87 20.05
C ARG A 201 4.51 20.15 18.63
N THR A 202 5.39 20.10 17.62
CA THR A 202 4.97 20.24 16.21
C THR A 202 4.03 19.11 15.79
N ILE A 203 4.34 17.87 16.16
CA ILE A 203 3.48 16.70 15.88
C ILE A 203 2.12 16.84 16.59
N ALA A 204 2.13 17.23 17.87
CA ALA A 204 0.92 17.46 18.65
C ALA A 204 0.04 18.56 18.03
N GLY A 205 0.63 19.70 17.66
CA GLY A 205 -0.07 20.80 17.00
C GLY A 205 -0.70 20.39 15.68
N HIS A 206 0.06 19.75 14.79
CA HIS A 206 -0.48 19.23 13.52
C HIS A 206 -1.61 18.23 13.72
N MET A 207 -1.50 17.36 14.73
CA MET A 207 -2.53 16.39 15.04
C MET A 207 -3.80 17.07 15.58
N GLU A 208 -3.66 18.07 16.46
CA GLU A 208 -4.78 18.86 16.95
C GLU A 208 -5.48 19.62 15.83
N ASP A 209 -4.75 20.42 15.05
CA ASP A 209 -5.31 21.22 13.96
C ASP A 209 -6.08 20.35 12.96
N THR A 210 -5.54 19.18 12.64
CA THR A 210 -6.19 18.28 11.68
C THR A 210 -7.44 17.62 12.26
N LEU A 211 -7.41 17.22 13.54
CA LEU A 211 -8.58 16.65 14.21
C LEU A 211 -9.69 17.69 14.40
N GLU A 212 -9.34 18.97 14.58
CA GLU A 212 -10.29 20.08 14.69
C GLU A 212 -10.93 20.39 13.35
N LEU A 213 -10.15 20.50 12.29
CA LEU A 213 -10.66 20.69 10.93
C LEU A 213 -11.65 19.57 10.55
N GLN A 214 -11.32 18.33 10.90
CA GLN A 214 -12.23 17.20 10.68
C GLN A 214 -13.56 17.38 11.45
N ARG A 215 -13.53 17.79 12.73
CA ARG A 215 -14.75 18.02 13.51
C ARG A 215 -15.65 19.08 12.89
N GLU A 216 -15.09 20.22 12.50
CA GLU A 216 -15.86 21.32 11.90
C GLU A 216 -16.55 20.90 10.60
N ILE A 217 -15.85 20.15 9.74
CA ILE A 217 -16.43 19.64 8.48
C ILE A 217 -17.58 18.66 8.76
N TYR A 218 -17.48 17.84 9.82
CA TYR A 218 -18.51 16.86 10.15
C TYR A 218 -19.75 17.45 10.84
N ASP A 219 -19.63 18.55 11.59
CA ASP A 219 -20.77 19.19 12.25
C ASP A 219 -21.73 19.87 11.26
N VAL A 220 -21.22 20.30 10.09
CA VAL A 220 -22.03 20.87 9.00
C VAL A 220 -22.81 19.78 8.25
N SER A 221 -22.32 18.53 8.27
CA SER A 221 -22.95 17.38 7.62
C SER A 221 -23.93 16.69 8.57
N ASN A 222 -25.12 17.28 8.73
CA ASN A 222 -26.20 16.83 9.61
C ASN A 222 -26.87 15.49 9.18
N PHE A 223 -26.16 14.66 8.41
CA PHE A 223 -26.62 13.37 7.92
C PHE A 223 -26.13 12.26 8.86
N CYS A 224 -26.95 11.23 9.08
CA CYS A 224 -26.66 10.12 10.01
C CYS A 224 -25.35 9.34 9.68
N MET A 225 -24.80 9.55 8.47
CA MET A 225 -23.46 9.07 8.08
C MET A 225 -22.31 9.94 8.62
N GLY A 226 -22.49 11.19 9.05
CA GLY A 226 -21.41 12.06 9.56
C GLY A 226 -20.64 11.46 10.75
N ARG A 227 -21.33 10.70 11.62
CA ARG A 227 -20.70 9.97 12.74
C ARG A 227 -19.82 8.79 12.28
N ARG A 228 -20.08 8.26 11.09
CA ARG A 228 -19.35 7.14 10.47
C ARG A 228 -18.08 7.60 9.75
N TRP A 229 -18.01 8.88 9.38
CA TRP A 229 -16.86 9.48 8.69
C TRP A 229 -15.87 10.16 9.67
N SER A 230 -16.24 10.37 10.94
CA SER A 230 -15.35 10.77 12.04
C SER A 230 -14.18 9.79 12.31
N SER A 231 -14.08 8.68 11.58
CA SER A 231 -13.03 7.67 11.73
C SER A 231 -12.50 7.17 10.38
N TYR A 232 -12.46 8.05 9.39
CA TYR A 232 -12.12 7.72 8.01
C TYR A 232 -10.78 6.98 7.90
N VAL A 233 -9.74 7.47 8.57
CA VAL A 233 -8.39 6.87 8.48
C VAL A 233 -8.39 5.45 9.05
N THR A 234 -9.04 5.28 10.21
CA THR A 234 -9.16 3.96 10.87
C THR A 234 -9.93 2.97 10.01
N PHE A 235 -11.06 3.39 9.41
CA PHE A 235 -11.85 2.53 8.52
C PHE A 235 -11.10 2.19 7.24
N LEU A 236 -10.42 3.17 6.64
CA LEU A 236 -9.60 2.95 5.46
C LEU A 236 -8.51 1.91 5.74
N TYR A 237 -7.82 2.01 6.88
CA TYR A 237 -6.78 1.04 7.23
C TYR A 237 -7.32 -0.38 7.39
N VAL A 238 -8.45 -0.54 8.11
CA VAL A 238 -9.14 -1.84 8.22
C VAL A 238 -9.56 -2.37 6.85
N PHE A 239 -10.07 -1.50 5.97
CA PHE A 239 -10.43 -1.87 4.60
C PHE A 239 -9.22 -2.37 3.80
N ILE A 240 -8.05 -1.73 3.92
CA ILE A 240 -6.82 -2.21 3.30
C ILE A 240 -6.40 -3.58 3.86
N LYS A 241 -6.53 -3.81 5.17
CA LYS A 241 -6.28 -5.15 5.77
C LYS A 241 -7.22 -6.22 5.19
N MET A 242 -8.49 -5.88 4.98
CA MET A 242 -9.45 -6.77 4.31
C MET A 242 -9.03 -7.05 2.87
N LEU A 243 -8.54 -6.05 2.13
CA LEU A 243 -8.03 -6.24 0.77
C LEU A 243 -6.79 -7.12 0.73
N TYR A 244 -5.86 -7.02 1.68
CA TYR A 244 -4.71 -7.94 1.75
C TYR A 244 -5.15 -9.40 1.95
N LEU A 245 -6.07 -9.64 2.91
CA LEU A 245 -6.60 -10.98 3.14
C LEU A 245 -7.40 -11.50 1.93
N GLY A 246 -8.24 -10.65 1.35
CA GLY A 246 -9.01 -10.98 0.14
C GLY A 246 -8.11 -11.30 -1.04
N ASN A 247 -7.01 -10.54 -1.22
CA ASN A 247 -6.04 -10.79 -2.27
C ASN A 247 -5.37 -12.15 -2.08
N VAL A 248 -4.76 -12.46 -0.93
CA VAL A 248 -4.08 -13.75 -0.75
C VAL A 248 -5.03 -14.96 -0.89
N VAL A 249 -6.28 -14.83 -0.44
CA VAL A 249 -7.30 -15.87 -0.64
C VAL A 249 -7.62 -16.02 -2.13
N MET A 250 -7.82 -14.90 -2.85
CA MET A 250 -8.02 -14.90 -4.30
C MET A 250 -6.84 -15.54 -5.04
N GLN A 251 -5.60 -15.30 -4.61
CA GLN A 251 -4.41 -15.91 -5.23
C GLN A 251 -4.38 -17.43 -5.06
N ILE A 252 -4.79 -17.95 -3.90
CA ILE A 252 -4.94 -19.40 -3.71
C ILE A 252 -5.97 -19.98 -4.70
N PHE A 253 -7.09 -19.29 -4.93
CA PHE A 253 -8.09 -19.72 -5.92
C PHE A 253 -7.58 -19.61 -7.36
N LEU A 254 -6.86 -18.54 -7.71
CA LEU A 254 -6.24 -18.37 -9.03
C LEU A 254 -5.24 -19.48 -9.32
N LEU A 255 -4.40 -19.85 -8.34
CA LEU A 255 -3.44 -20.92 -8.47
C LEU A 255 -4.10 -22.28 -8.72
N ASN A 256 -5.20 -22.57 -8.01
CA ASN A 256 -6.01 -23.77 -8.23
C ASN A 256 -6.64 -23.81 -9.62
N LEU A 257 -7.22 -22.69 -10.06
CA LEU A 257 -7.83 -22.56 -11.39
C LEU A 257 -6.79 -22.72 -12.49
N PHE A 258 -5.61 -22.13 -12.32
CA PHE A 258 -4.53 -22.17 -13.30
C PHE A 258 -3.94 -23.58 -13.48
N LEU A 259 -3.83 -24.34 -12.39
CA LEU A 259 -3.33 -25.72 -12.42
C LEU A 259 -4.40 -26.74 -12.84
N GLY A 260 -5.68 -26.35 -12.90
CA GLY A 260 -6.78 -27.25 -13.26
C GLY A 260 -7.05 -28.32 -12.19
N THR A 261 -6.75 -28.05 -10.93
CA THR A 261 -6.97 -29.00 -9.83
C THR A 261 -8.27 -28.68 -9.08
N ASP A 262 -9.11 -29.70 -8.85
CA ASP A 262 -10.39 -29.52 -8.14
C ASP A 262 -10.26 -29.29 -6.63
N ASN A 263 -9.07 -29.55 -6.06
CA ASN A 263 -8.84 -29.52 -4.63
C ASN A 263 -8.09 -28.26 -4.18
N LEU A 264 -8.74 -27.39 -3.39
CA LEU A 264 -8.10 -26.18 -2.83
C LEU A 264 -6.83 -26.47 -2.02
N PHE A 265 -6.76 -27.67 -1.44
CA PHE A 265 -5.63 -28.17 -0.66
C PHE A 265 -4.68 -29.05 -1.48
N TYR A 266 -4.56 -28.82 -2.78
CA TYR A 266 -3.68 -29.62 -3.65
C TYR A 266 -2.23 -29.64 -3.15
N GLY A 267 -1.73 -28.56 -2.54
CA GLY A 267 -0.35 -28.49 -2.05
C GLY A 267 -0.03 -29.58 -1.01
N PHE A 268 -0.96 -29.89 -0.11
CA PHE A 268 -0.81 -31.00 0.83
C PHE A 268 -0.87 -32.37 0.13
N HIS A 269 -1.71 -32.52 -0.89
CA HIS A 269 -1.81 -33.76 -1.66
C HIS A 269 -0.51 -34.04 -2.43
N ILE A 270 0.02 -33.05 -3.15
CA ILE A 270 1.28 -33.19 -3.88
C ILE A 270 2.45 -33.43 -2.93
N LEU A 271 2.51 -32.73 -1.79
CA LEU A 271 3.56 -32.97 -0.79
C LEU A 271 3.48 -34.40 -0.25
N LYS A 272 2.27 -34.91 0.02
CA LYS A 272 2.06 -36.29 0.46
C LYS A 272 2.51 -37.27 -0.61
N ASP A 273 2.13 -37.08 -1.86
CA ASP A 273 2.54 -37.96 -2.97
C ASP A 273 4.07 -37.98 -3.12
N LEU A 274 4.72 -36.82 -3.00
CA LEU A 274 6.17 -36.70 -3.08
C LEU A 274 6.89 -37.41 -1.91
N LEU A 275 6.35 -37.31 -0.69
CA LEU A 275 6.88 -38.01 0.49
C LEU A 275 6.73 -39.53 0.40
N HIS A 276 5.68 -40.02 -0.27
CA HIS A 276 5.46 -41.45 -0.51
C HIS A 276 6.17 -41.97 -1.77
N GLY A 277 6.95 -41.12 -2.46
CA GLY A 277 7.68 -41.50 -3.68
C GLY A 277 6.77 -41.80 -4.87
N ARG A 278 5.54 -41.27 -4.90
CA ARG A 278 4.66 -41.38 -6.07
C ARG A 278 5.06 -40.32 -7.08
N GLU A 279 5.56 -40.76 -8.22
CA GLU A 279 6.02 -39.87 -9.29
C GLU A 279 4.86 -39.34 -10.17
N TRP A 280 5.17 -38.31 -10.96
CA TRP A 280 4.30 -37.66 -11.94
C TRP A 280 3.66 -38.63 -12.95
N GLU A 281 4.30 -39.79 -13.19
CA GLU A 281 3.81 -40.84 -14.09
C GLU A 281 2.48 -41.45 -13.63
N ILE A 282 2.20 -41.41 -12.31
CA ILE A 282 1.00 -42.00 -11.71
C ILE A 282 -0.04 -40.92 -11.39
N SER A 283 0.42 -39.73 -10.98
CA SER A 283 -0.49 -38.64 -10.61
C SER A 283 -1.00 -37.83 -11.81
N GLY A 284 -0.29 -37.86 -12.95
CA GLY A 284 -0.60 -37.05 -14.13
C GLY A 284 -0.39 -35.54 -13.94
N ASN A 285 0.00 -35.11 -12.74
CA ASN A 285 0.25 -33.71 -12.41
C ASN A 285 1.70 -33.37 -12.74
N PHE A 286 1.91 -32.26 -13.43
CA PHE A 286 3.23 -31.76 -13.86
C PHE A 286 4.07 -32.79 -14.64
N PRO A 287 3.63 -33.26 -15.82
CA PRO A 287 4.39 -34.22 -16.61
C PRO A 287 5.69 -33.61 -17.13
N ARG A 288 6.77 -34.41 -17.08
CA ARG A 288 8.11 -34.04 -17.56
C ARG A 288 8.36 -34.50 -18.99
N VAL A 289 7.58 -35.47 -19.45
CA VAL A 289 7.61 -36.00 -20.80
C VAL A 289 6.22 -35.84 -21.40
N THR A 290 6.17 -35.24 -22.58
CA THR A 290 4.93 -35.02 -23.34
C THR A 290 5.10 -35.47 -24.78
N MET A 291 3.99 -35.68 -25.47
CA MET A 291 3.96 -36.00 -26.89
C MET A 291 3.53 -34.76 -27.68
N CYS A 292 4.16 -34.57 -28.83
CA CYS A 292 3.83 -33.52 -29.78
C CYS A 292 3.52 -34.10 -31.15
N ASP A 293 2.40 -33.69 -31.72
CA ASP A 293 1.98 -34.05 -33.06
C ASP A 293 2.20 -32.82 -33.96
N PHE A 294 2.96 -32.96 -35.05
CA PHE A 294 3.18 -31.89 -36.01
C PHE A 294 3.01 -32.37 -37.44
N GLU A 295 2.59 -31.47 -38.33
CA GLU A 295 2.24 -31.76 -39.72
C GLU A 295 3.14 -31.00 -40.67
N VAL A 296 3.82 -31.72 -41.56
CA VAL A 296 4.68 -31.12 -42.59
C VAL A 296 4.06 -31.37 -43.96
N ARG A 297 3.91 -30.29 -44.74
CA ARG A 297 3.39 -30.36 -46.11
C ARG A 297 4.54 -30.51 -47.10
N VAL A 298 4.55 -31.61 -47.85
CA VAL A 298 5.53 -31.86 -48.91
C VAL A 298 4.78 -32.27 -50.18
N LEU A 299 4.99 -31.53 -51.28
CA LEU A 299 4.51 -31.85 -52.64
C LEU A 299 3.07 -32.41 -52.73
N GLY A 300 2.12 -31.74 -52.07
CA GLY A 300 0.69 -32.07 -52.15
C GLY A 300 0.20 -33.12 -51.14
N ASN A 301 1.08 -33.69 -50.31
CA ASN A 301 0.70 -34.60 -49.22
C ASN A 301 1.06 -34.01 -47.84
N VAL A 302 0.28 -34.35 -46.82
CA VAL A 302 0.51 -33.96 -45.42
C VAL A 302 1.09 -35.16 -44.69
N HIS A 303 2.29 -34.99 -44.14
CA HIS A 303 2.94 -36.00 -43.32
C HIS A 303 2.75 -35.66 -41.83
N HIS A 304 2.13 -36.58 -41.09
CA HIS A 304 1.97 -36.46 -39.64
C HIS A 304 3.15 -37.12 -38.94
N HIS A 305 3.81 -36.36 -38.07
CA HIS A 305 4.89 -36.84 -37.22
C HIS A 305 4.49 -36.71 -35.76
N THR A 306 4.80 -37.73 -34.96
CA THR A 306 4.62 -37.71 -33.51
C THR A 306 5.99 -37.91 -32.87
N VAL A 307 6.38 -36.98 -32.00
CA VAL A 307 7.68 -36.98 -31.33
C VAL A 307 7.51 -36.87 -29.82
N GLN A 308 8.40 -37.51 -29.09
CA GLN A 308 8.45 -37.44 -27.64
C GLN A 308 9.33 -36.26 -27.23
N CYS A 309 8.81 -35.39 -26.37
CA CYS A 309 9.53 -34.21 -25.91
C CYS A 309 9.68 -34.19 -24.39
N VAL A 310 10.82 -33.72 -23.91
CA VAL A 310 11.13 -33.51 -22.50
C VAL A 310 10.89 -32.04 -22.17
N LEU A 311 9.94 -31.80 -21.26
CA LEU A 311 9.49 -30.48 -20.84
C LEU A 311 10.22 -30.05 -19.56
N MET A 312 11.48 -29.62 -19.70
CA MET A 312 12.35 -29.26 -18.58
C MET A 312 11.78 -28.13 -17.72
N ILE A 313 11.06 -27.18 -18.32
CA ILE A 313 10.45 -26.05 -17.61
C ILE A 313 9.46 -26.51 -16.53
N ASN A 314 8.78 -27.64 -16.74
CA ASN A 314 7.77 -28.10 -15.82
C ASN A 314 8.34 -28.61 -14.49
N MET A 315 9.58 -29.09 -14.50
CA MET A 315 10.30 -29.47 -13.28
C MET A 315 10.51 -28.25 -12.36
N PHE A 316 10.73 -27.06 -12.92
CA PHE A 316 10.84 -25.82 -12.14
C PHE A 316 9.47 -25.37 -11.65
N ASN A 317 8.46 -25.40 -12.52
CA ASN A 317 7.09 -25.00 -12.19
C ASN A 317 6.52 -25.83 -11.04
N GLU A 318 6.73 -27.15 -11.04
CA GLU A 318 6.34 -28.06 -9.94
C GLU A 318 6.85 -27.54 -8.58
N LYS A 319 8.12 -27.16 -8.50
CA LYS A 319 8.74 -26.71 -7.25
C LYS A 319 8.33 -25.29 -6.86
N ILE A 320 8.22 -24.39 -7.83
CA ILE A 320 7.80 -23.00 -7.60
C ILE A 320 6.35 -22.98 -7.09
N PHE A 321 5.43 -23.68 -7.76
CA PHE A 321 4.02 -23.69 -7.37
C PHE A 321 3.77 -24.41 -6.04
N LEU A 322 4.54 -25.46 -5.74
CA LEU A 322 4.49 -26.08 -4.41
C LEU A 322 4.93 -25.10 -3.33
N PHE A 323 6.05 -24.39 -3.53
CA PHE A 323 6.52 -23.38 -2.59
C PHE A 323 5.51 -22.23 -2.42
N LEU A 324 4.99 -21.68 -3.52
CA LEU A 324 4.04 -20.57 -3.51
C LEU A 324 2.75 -20.93 -2.78
N TRP A 325 2.25 -22.15 -2.93
CA TRP A 325 1.04 -22.59 -2.22
C TRP A 325 1.22 -22.54 -0.70
N PHE A 326 2.32 -23.11 -0.18
CA PHE A 326 2.62 -23.06 1.25
C PHE A 326 2.88 -21.63 1.74
N TRP A 327 3.55 -20.81 0.91
CA TRP A 327 3.78 -19.40 1.20
C TRP A 327 2.46 -18.63 1.32
N PHE A 328 1.55 -18.75 0.35
CA PHE A 328 0.24 -18.09 0.39
C PHE A 328 -0.62 -18.58 1.54
N PHE A 329 -0.58 -19.86 1.86
CA PHE A 329 -1.27 -20.40 3.05
C PHE A 329 -0.76 -19.74 4.34
N MET A 330 0.56 -19.65 4.52
CA MET A 330 1.17 -18.99 5.68
C MET A 330 0.82 -17.50 5.74
N VAL A 331 0.94 -16.78 4.62
CA VAL A 331 0.61 -15.34 4.53
C VAL A 331 -0.88 -15.10 4.81
N SER A 332 -1.76 -15.99 4.36
CA SER A 332 -3.20 -15.93 4.63
C SER A 332 -3.49 -16.03 6.14
N VAL A 333 -2.87 -16.99 6.83
CA VAL A 333 -3.03 -17.17 8.28
C VAL A 333 -2.54 -15.93 9.06
N VAL A 334 -1.35 -15.42 8.73
CA VAL A 334 -0.81 -14.21 9.40
C VAL A 334 -1.66 -12.98 9.10
N SER A 335 -2.14 -12.82 7.87
CA SER A 335 -3.01 -11.71 7.48
C SER A 335 -4.37 -11.76 8.16
N PHE A 336 -4.92 -12.96 8.37
CA PHE A 336 -6.15 -13.17 9.13
C PHE A 336 -5.99 -12.71 10.58
N PHE A 337 -4.93 -13.14 11.28
CA PHE A 337 -4.68 -12.71 12.66
C PHE A 337 -4.42 -11.21 12.77
N SER A 338 -3.69 -10.62 11.81
CA SER A 338 -3.47 -9.17 11.72
C SER A 338 -4.79 -8.41 11.58
N LEU A 339 -5.64 -8.84 10.65
CA LEU A 339 -6.97 -8.26 10.47
C LEU A 339 -7.80 -8.38 11.75
N CYS A 340 -7.88 -9.56 12.36
CA CYS A 340 -8.60 -9.74 13.62
C CYS A 340 -8.07 -8.80 14.72
N HIS A 341 -6.75 -8.71 14.89
CA HIS A 341 -6.14 -7.79 15.84
C HIS A 341 -6.59 -6.35 15.62
N TRP A 342 -6.51 -5.85 14.38
CA TRP A 342 -6.92 -4.48 14.06
C TRP A 342 -8.43 -4.25 14.17
N LEU A 343 -9.27 -5.23 13.81
CA LEU A 343 -10.71 -5.17 14.03
C LEU A 343 -11.03 -5.04 15.53
N LEU A 344 -10.45 -5.89 16.38
CA LEU A 344 -10.66 -5.83 17.82
C LEU A 344 -10.15 -4.51 18.41
N MET A 345 -9.01 -4.02 17.92
CA MET A 345 -8.39 -2.80 18.45
C MET A 345 -9.10 -1.52 18.04
N SER A 346 -9.67 -1.46 16.83
CA SER A 346 -10.31 -0.27 16.26
C SER A 346 -11.80 -0.16 16.58
N PHE A 347 -12.52 -1.29 16.72
CA PHE A 347 -13.97 -1.27 16.97
C PHE A 347 -14.36 -1.34 18.44
N LEU A 348 -13.46 -1.77 19.33
CA LEU A 348 -13.75 -1.86 20.76
C LEU A 348 -13.38 -0.54 21.47
N PRO A 349 -14.36 0.29 21.89
CA PRO A 349 -14.07 1.57 22.56
C PRO A 349 -13.33 1.36 23.90
N GLY A 350 -13.52 0.19 24.53
CA GLY A 350 -12.79 -0.19 25.74
C GLY A 350 -11.28 -0.30 25.51
N GLN A 351 -10.83 -0.71 24.32
CA GLN A 351 -9.40 -0.82 24.00
C GLN A 351 -8.75 0.56 23.79
N HIS A 352 -9.48 1.51 23.20
CA HIS A 352 -9.01 2.88 23.01
C HIS A 352 -8.69 3.54 24.36
N MET A 353 -9.62 3.37 25.31
CA MET A 353 -9.43 3.87 26.68
C MET A 353 -8.28 3.16 27.41
N LYS A 354 -8.15 1.83 27.27
CA LYS A 354 -7.07 1.08 27.92
C LYS A 354 -5.70 1.51 27.42
N PHE A 355 -5.56 1.69 26.11
CA PHE A 355 -4.30 2.13 25.48
C PHE A 355 -3.84 3.48 26.03
N VAL A 356 -4.65 4.53 25.91
CA VAL A 356 -4.27 5.89 26.36
C VAL A 356 -4.09 5.94 27.88
N ARG A 357 -4.94 5.24 28.65
CA ARG A 357 -4.82 5.18 30.11
C ARG A 357 -3.51 4.53 30.56
N ARG A 358 -2.95 3.58 29.80
CA ARG A 358 -1.66 2.95 30.13
C ARG A 358 -0.55 4.00 30.20
N TYR A 359 -0.49 4.89 29.21
CA TYR A 359 0.51 5.97 29.16
C TYR A 359 0.28 7.04 30.23
N LEU A 360 -0.97 7.49 30.42
CA LEU A 360 -1.29 8.50 31.44
C LEU A 360 -1.06 8.01 32.88
N ARG A 361 -1.18 6.71 33.15
CA ARG A 361 -0.85 6.12 34.46
C ARG A 361 0.65 6.02 34.69
N ALA A 362 1.42 5.78 33.63
CA ALA A 362 2.88 5.71 33.74
C ALA A 362 3.50 7.06 34.14
N THR A 363 2.82 8.16 33.83
CA THR A 363 3.26 9.53 34.13
C THR A 363 2.55 10.16 35.35
N ASP A 364 1.68 9.41 36.03
CA ASP A 364 0.87 9.87 37.18
C ASP A 364 -0.08 11.06 36.88
N LEU A 365 -0.39 11.31 35.60
CA LEU A 365 -1.35 12.36 35.19
C LEU A 365 -2.82 11.87 35.19
N ALA A 366 -3.06 10.57 35.39
CA ALA A 366 -4.39 9.97 35.34
C ALA A 366 -5.23 10.27 36.61
N THR A 367 -5.85 11.44 36.66
CA THR A 367 -6.63 11.92 37.82
C THR A 367 -8.08 11.42 37.86
N ASP A 368 -8.81 11.40 36.74
CA ASP A 368 -10.22 10.98 36.71
C ASP A 368 -10.58 10.12 35.49
N ARG A 369 -11.48 9.14 35.68
CA ARG A 369 -11.94 8.24 34.61
C ARG A 369 -12.79 9.00 33.58
N GLN A 370 -13.54 10.01 34.01
CA GLN A 370 -14.46 10.75 33.15
C GLN A 370 -13.71 11.77 32.28
N SER A 371 -12.69 12.44 32.82
CA SER A 371 -11.78 13.29 32.05
C SER A 371 -11.03 12.50 30.98
N VAL A 372 -10.47 11.32 31.32
CA VAL A 372 -9.81 10.44 30.33
C VAL A 372 -10.78 9.98 29.24
N LYS A 373 -12.05 9.71 29.59
CA LYS A 373 -13.07 9.35 28.59
C LYS A 373 -13.35 10.51 27.62
N LYS A 374 -13.47 11.73 28.14
CA LYS A 374 -13.65 12.94 27.30
C LYS A 374 -12.43 13.17 26.42
N PHE A 375 -11.22 13.05 26.95
CA PHE A 375 -9.99 13.15 26.18
C PHE A 375 -9.95 12.14 25.02
N VAL A 376 -10.14 10.85 25.31
CA VAL A 376 -10.04 9.80 24.28
C VAL A 376 -11.13 9.92 23.21
N HIS A 377 -12.39 10.10 23.60
CA HIS A 377 -13.50 10.06 22.63
C HIS A 377 -13.88 11.41 22.02
N LYS A 378 -13.75 12.51 22.78
CA LYS A 378 -14.16 13.85 22.33
C LYS A 378 -12.98 14.67 21.82
N PHE A 379 -11.78 14.54 22.41
CA PHE A 379 -10.60 15.32 22.00
C PHE A 379 -9.67 14.59 21.01
N LEU A 380 -9.45 13.28 21.17
CA LEU A 380 -8.57 12.52 20.28
C LEU A 380 -9.35 11.81 19.15
N GLY A 381 -10.55 11.30 19.45
CA GLY A 381 -11.35 10.53 18.49
C GLY A 381 -10.73 9.17 18.14
N ALA A 382 -11.36 8.42 17.25
CA ALA A 382 -10.82 7.11 16.83
C ALA A 382 -9.56 7.25 15.97
N ASP A 383 -9.56 8.20 15.02
CA ASP A 383 -8.42 8.42 14.12
C ASP A 383 -7.19 8.94 14.87
N GLY A 384 -7.36 9.80 15.88
CA GLY A 384 -6.26 10.24 16.71
C GLY A 384 -5.68 9.09 17.56
N VAL A 385 -6.54 8.24 18.14
CA VAL A 385 -6.08 7.03 18.85
C VAL A 385 -5.36 6.07 17.90
N PHE A 386 -5.83 5.93 16.66
CA PHE A 386 -5.18 5.13 15.62
C PHE A 386 -3.78 5.68 15.30
N CYS A 387 -3.65 6.99 15.06
CA CYS A 387 -2.35 7.63 14.82
C CYS A 387 -1.38 7.42 15.99
N MET A 388 -1.86 7.54 17.24
CA MET A 388 -1.04 7.27 18.41
C MET A 388 -0.57 5.81 18.50
N ARG A 389 -1.41 4.85 18.09
CA ARG A 389 -1.02 3.45 18.01
C ARG A 389 0.05 3.22 16.96
N MET A 390 -0.09 3.81 15.78
CA MET A 390 0.92 3.74 14.72
C MET A 390 2.25 4.32 15.18
N ILE A 391 2.23 5.51 15.82
CA ILE A 391 3.43 6.12 16.38
C ILE A 391 4.06 5.22 17.46
N SER A 392 3.26 4.63 18.36
CA SER A 392 3.80 3.72 19.39
C SER A 392 4.43 2.46 18.80
N ALA A 393 3.86 1.91 17.73
CA ALA A 393 4.36 0.70 17.08
C ALA A 393 5.68 0.94 16.33
N HIS A 394 5.91 2.15 15.80
CA HIS A 394 7.08 2.45 14.96
C HIS A 394 8.15 3.29 15.67
N ALA A 395 7.76 4.38 16.34
CA ALA A 395 8.68 5.26 17.05
C ALA A 395 9.00 4.75 18.47
N GLY A 396 8.10 3.95 19.05
CA GLY A 396 8.25 3.30 20.35
C GLY A 396 7.42 3.96 21.47
N ASP A 397 7.28 3.25 22.59
CA ASP A 397 6.42 3.64 23.72
C ASP A 397 6.85 4.96 24.38
N ILE A 398 8.14 5.29 24.40
CA ILE A 398 8.66 6.54 25.01
C ILE A 398 8.14 7.76 24.22
N MET A 399 8.32 7.75 22.90
CA MET A 399 7.83 8.83 22.02
C MET A 399 6.31 8.97 22.11
N ALA A 400 5.59 7.84 22.14
CA ALA A 400 4.15 7.86 22.33
C ALA A 400 3.75 8.47 23.69
N THR A 401 4.51 8.19 24.75
CA THR A 401 4.26 8.74 26.10
C THR A 401 4.41 10.26 26.11
N GLU A 402 5.52 10.79 25.59
CA GLU A 402 5.76 12.24 25.52
C GLU A 402 4.66 12.94 24.72
N LEU A 403 4.26 12.37 23.58
CA LEU A 403 3.20 12.92 22.75
C LEU A 403 1.82 12.86 23.43
N VAL A 404 1.48 11.77 24.15
CA VAL A 404 0.24 11.70 24.95
C VAL A 404 0.22 12.78 26.04
N VAL A 405 1.36 13.03 26.70
CA VAL A 405 1.48 14.03 27.77
C VAL A 405 1.25 15.44 27.21
N GLU A 406 1.91 15.80 26.11
CA GLU A 406 1.72 17.10 25.46
C GLU A 406 0.26 17.30 25.04
N LEU A 407 -0.35 16.31 24.37
CA LEU A 407 -1.77 16.36 23.98
C LEU A 407 -2.71 16.47 25.18
N TRP A 408 -2.37 15.83 26.31
CA TRP A 408 -3.15 15.93 27.55
C TRP A 408 -3.07 17.33 28.18
N HIS A 409 -1.90 17.97 28.13
CA HIS A 409 -1.73 19.35 28.58
C HIS A 409 -2.55 20.31 27.72
N SER A 410 -2.47 20.20 26.38
CA SER A 410 -3.30 20.97 25.46
C SER A 410 -4.80 20.80 25.74
N PHE A 411 -5.24 19.56 26.01
CA PHE A 411 -6.63 19.28 26.37
C PHE A 411 -7.05 20.01 27.65
N ASN A 412 -6.24 19.95 28.71
CA ASN A 412 -6.56 20.62 29.98
C ASN A 412 -6.56 22.15 29.83
N ASP A 413 -5.66 22.70 29.04
CA ASP A 413 -5.62 24.13 28.74
C ASP A 413 -6.87 24.59 28.00
N ARG A 414 -7.37 23.78 27.06
CA ARG A 414 -8.66 24.04 26.37
C ARG A 414 -9.84 23.96 27.34
N VAL A 415 -9.89 22.93 28.18
CA VAL A 415 -10.93 22.81 29.23
C VAL A 415 -10.92 24.02 30.17
N ARG A 416 -9.75 24.58 30.48
CA ARG A 416 -9.60 25.76 31.33
C ARG A 416 -10.04 27.05 30.64
N LYS A 417 -9.80 27.18 29.33
CA LYS A 417 -10.14 28.38 28.53
C LYS A 417 -11.62 28.45 28.13
N SER A 418 -12.30 27.33 27.89
CA SER A 418 -13.73 27.28 27.54
C SER A 418 -14.50 26.16 28.28
N PRO A 419 -14.93 26.40 29.54
CA PRO A 419 -15.64 25.39 30.33
C PRO A 419 -17.00 24.96 29.73
N ILE A 420 -17.63 25.85 28.94
CA ILE A 420 -19.04 25.76 28.55
C ILE A 420 -19.27 24.77 27.38
N GLU A 421 -18.40 24.74 26.36
CA GLU A 421 -18.57 23.90 25.16
C GLU A 421 -18.36 22.39 25.42
N MET A 422 -17.78 22.03 26.57
CA MET A 422 -17.46 20.63 26.89
C MET A 422 -18.43 19.97 27.89
N PHE A 423 -19.20 20.75 28.65
CA PHE A 423 -20.14 20.24 29.66
C PHE A 423 -21.58 20.02 29.17
N GLU A 424 -21.97 20.55 28.01
CA GLU A 424 -23.33 20.39 27.47
C GLU A 424 -23.68 18.98 26.95
N GLY A 425 -22.72 18.05 26.89
CA GLY A 425 -23.00 16.67 26.47
C GLY A 425 -23.69 15.77 27.51
N GLY A 426 -24.19 16.31 28.62
CA GLY A 426 -24.69 15.51 29.75
C GLY A 426 -25.90 16.06 30.51
N VAL A 427 -26.52 17.15 30.08
CA VAL A 427 -27.69 17.71 30.77
C VAL A 427 -28.82 17.93 29.79
N SER A 428 -29.74 16.97 29.71
CA SER A 428 -31.08 17.23 29.21
C SER A 428 -31.78 18.16 30.19
N GLN A 429 -31.79 19.47 29.93
CA GLN A 429 -32.71 20.40 30.57
C GLN A 429 -33.56 21.11 29.52
N SER A 430 -34.87 20.95 29.71
CA SER A 430 -35.98 21.49 28.92
C SER A 430 -35.94 23.02 28.79
N PRO A 431 -36.38 23.59 27.65
CA PRO A 431 -36.24 25.00 27.32
C PRO A 431 -37.37 25.85 27.94
N SER A 432 -37.40 25.99 29.27
CA SER A 432 -38.39 26.87 29.92
C SER A 432 -37.80 27.84 30.96
N LYS A 433 -36.51 27.69 31.33
CA LYS A 433 -35.86 28.57 32.32
C LYS A 433 -35.05 29.73 31.75
N MET A 434 -34.64 29.68 30.48
CA MET A 434 -33.87 30.77 29.86
C MET A 434 -34.74 32.01 29.57
N GLU A 435 -36.03 31.84 29.31
CA GLU A 435 -36.91 32.94 28.92
C GLU A 435 -37.35 33.82 30.11
N ALA A 436 -37.36 33.26 31.32
CA ALA A 436 -37.69 33.99 32.54
C ALA A 436 -36.58 34.97 32.94
N SER A 437 -35.30 34.58 32.80
CA SER A 437 -34.17 35.41 33.20
C SER A 437 -33.89 36.56 32.22
N PHE A 438 -34.24 36.40 30.94
CA PHE A 438 -34.06 37.42 29.92
C PHE A 438 -35.13 38.52 29.98
N LYS A 439 -36.37 38.16 30.33
CA LYS A 439 -37.46 39.15 30.53
C LYS A 439 -37.27 40.03 31.76
N THR A 440 -36.65 39.53 32.83
CA THR A 440 -36.34 40.33 34.02
C THR A 440 -35.22 41.36 33.76
N TRP A 441 -34.31 41.04 32.83
CA TRP A 441 -33.20 41.94 32.46
C TRP A 441 -33.63 43.04 31.48
N LEU A 442 -34.57 42.75 30.55
CA LEU A 442 -35.06 43.73 29.57
C LEU A 442 -35.99 44.81 30.15
N LEU A 443 -36.64 44.57 31.29
CA LEU A 443 -37.66 45.48 31.84
C LEU A 443 -37.16 46.39 32.97
N GLY A 444 -35.86 46.44 33.23
CA GLY A 444 -35.32 47.04 34.45
C GLY A 444 -34.29 48.16 34.25
N GLN A 445 -34.63 49.26 33.57
CA GLN A 445 -34.17 50.62 33.93
C GLN A 445 -34.73 51.69 32.98
N ASN A 446 -35.65 52.53 33.49
CA ASN A 446 -35.73 53.93 33.07
C ASN A 446 -36.34 54.83 34.15
N HIS A 447 -35.53 55.84 34.53
CA HIS A 447 -35.85 57.15 35.11
C HIS A 447 -36.50 57.32 36.51
N SER A 448 -35.66 57.83 37.42
CA SER A 448 -35.77 59.06 38.24
C SER A 448 -37.10 59.52 38.88
N ASN A 449 -36.94 60.09 40.09
CA ASN A 449 -37.82 61.00 40.86
C ASN A 449 -38.83 60.37 41.84
N ARG A 450 -38.51 60.38 43.14
CA ARG A 450 -39.09 61.29 44.16
C ARG A 450 -38.57 60.97 45.58
N LYS A 451 -38.54 62.03 46.40
CA LYS A 451 -38.07 62.15 47.80
C LYS A 451 -38.60 61.08 48.77
N PRO A 452 -37.93 60.82 49.92
CA PRO A 452 -38.46 59.95 50.97
C PRO A 452 -39.36 60.74 51.94
N PRO A 453 -40.31 60.09 52.65
CA PRO A 453 -40.83 60.61 53.90
C PRO A 453 -40.12 59.99 55.11
N PHE A 454 -40.01 60.85 56.12
CA PHE A 454 -39.59 60.60 57.51
C PHE A 454 -40.42 59.54 58.23
N ASP A 455 -39.75 58.70 59.02
CA ASP A 455 -40.02 58.39 60.44
C ASP A 455 -38.85 57.49 60.90
N GLY A 456 -38.20 57.57 62.07
CA GLY A 456 -38.58 58.16 63.34
C GLY A 456 -38.24 57.15 64.46
N SER A 457 -36.95 56.95 64.79
CA SER A 457 -36.52 56.47 66.13
C SER A 457 -34.99 56.26 66.21
N ASN A 458 -34.34 57.08 67.03
CA ASN A 458 -33.04 56.85 67.68
C ASN A 458 -33.28 56.15 69.04
N PRO A 459 -32.29 55.81 69.91
CA PRO A 459 -30.82 55.98 69.86
C PRO A 459 -30.06 54.66 70.23
N ILE A 460 -28.72 54.49 70.28
CA ILE A 460 -27.68 54.99 71.23
C ILE A 460 -26.31 54.36 70.86
N ALA A 461 -25.22 55.14 70.98
CA ALA A 461 -23.79 54.79 71.21
C ALA A 461 -23.01 53.98 70.14
N ARG A 462 -21.71 54.18 69.85
CA ARG A 462 -20.58 54.88 70.51
C ARG A 462 -19.42 55.03 69.48
N GLY A 463 -18.63 56.11 69.64
CA GLY A 463 -17.25 56.41 69.19
C GLY A 463 -16.61 55.63 68.02
N GLY A 464 -15.91 56.23 67.05
CA GLY A 464 -15.04 57.41 67.11
C GLY A 464 -13.75 57.07 66.34
N GLY A 465 -13.20 58.01 65.55
CA GLY A 465 -11.82 57.89 65.02
C GLY A 465 -11.65 58.07 63.51
N ARG A 466 -11.52 59.33 63.08
CA ARG A 466 -10.89 59.73 61.81
C ARG A 466 -9.41 59.33 61.81
N LYS A 467 -8.86 58.93 60.65
CA LYS A 467 -7.66 59.58 60.06
C LYS A 467 -7.45 59.18 58.59
N ARG A 468 -7.23 60.22 57.77
CA ARG A 468 -6.85 60.27 56.35
C ARG A 468 -5.32 60.23 56.21
N ARG A 469 -4.80 59.65 55.11
CA ARG A 469 -3.59 59.98 54.30
C ARG A 469 -3.56 58.95 53.14
N LYS A 470 -3.68 59.25 51.83
CA LYS A 470 -2.82 60.00 50.86
C LYS A 470 -1.33 59.74 51.12
N SER A 471 -0.46 59.37 50.17
CA SER A 471 -0.50 59.29 48.69
C SER A 471 0.87 58.74 48.20
N ASP A 472 0.87 58.16 46.99
CA ASP A 472 1.90 58.17 45.91
C ASP A 472 3.30 57.53 46.06
N GLY A 473 3.72 56.89 44.96
CA GLY A 473 5.08 56.46 44.59
C GLY A 473 5.05 55.30 43.57
N TYR A 474 4.75 55.55 42.29
CA TYR A 474 5.65 55.67 41.12
C TYR A 474 6.55 54.46 40.78
N PHE A 475 6.37 53.95 39.52
CA PHE A 475 7.33 53.52 38.46
C PHE A 475 8.58 52.67 38.86
N THR A 476 9.09 51.69 38.11
CA THR A 476 9.30 51.60 36.65
C THR A 476 9.75 50.18 36.26
N PHE A 477 9.57 49.86 34.97
CA PHE A 477 10.03 48.70 34.20
C PHE A 477 11.54 48.37 34.28
N VAL A 478 11.86 47.08 34.15
CA VAL A 478 12.68 46.50 33.05
C VAL A 478 12.03 45.21 32.60
#